data_AF-A0A349EJZ8-F1
#
_entry.id   AF-A0A349EJZ8-F1
#
_cell.length_a   1.000
_cell.length_b   1.000
_cell.length_c   1.000
_cell.angle_alpha   90.00
_cell.angle_beta   90.00
_cell.angle_gamma   90.00
#
_symmetry.space_group_name_H-M   'P 1'
#
loop_
_entity.id
_entity.type
_entity.pdbx_description
1 polymer ?
#
loop_
_entity_poly.entity_id
_entity_poly.type
_entity_poly.pdbx_seq_one_letter_code
_entity_poly.pdbx_strand_id
1 'polypeptide(L)'
;MKQTLFMAIVIILCLFSSSLSRGQEEKPGAADPEERSHEVASLSSFNPHEGLGKDGRIPRPELPEGIKNPERWRYVPEGRIKPGTILQRFTVSNFIIPSVFYEQDIGAGAGILLFDSDFRQQRRREFAGTGFTYTTEGQKAVGIGWRRYLNHRELENGGVILEERSMVQAGVGYSRTLTRRFFGIGPDTTADNETSYTDEASGFIVSLQKTLPDPGDDLLFSLGLTGYRHNLSPGRVSG
;
A
#
# COMPACT_ATOMS: atom_id res chain seq x y z
N MET A 1 18.82 3.00 -20.73
CA MET A 1 18.69 3.38 -19.30
C MET A 1 17.25 3.50 -18.77
N LYS A 2 16.20 3.66 -19.60
CA LYS A 2 14.81 3.84 -19.12
C LYS A 2 14.07 2.53 -18.74
N GLN A 3 14.46 1.39 -19.30
CA GLN A 3 13.85 0.07 -18.99
C GLN A 3 14.38 -0.57 -17.70
N THR A 4 15.58 -0.18 -17.27
CA THR A 4 16.27 -0.78 -16.12
C THR A 4 15.63 -0.40 -14.78
N LEU A 5 14.96 0.76 -14.71
CA LEU A 5 14.31 1.26 -13.49
C LEU A 5 12.97 0.54 -13.21
N PHE A 6 12.23 0.16 -14.26
CA PHE A 6 10.95 -0.55 -14.12
C PHE A 6 11.18 -1.98 -13.60
N MET A 7 12.26 -2.63 -14.06
CA MET A 7 12.67 -3.94 -13.56
C MET A 7 13.20 -3.87 -12.12
N ALA A 8 13.90 -2.79 -11.75
CA ALA A 8 14.39 -2.59 -10.38
C ALA A 8 13.27 -2.43 -9.34
N ILE A 9 12.15 -1.77 -9.68
CA ILE A 9 11.01 -1.58 -8.76
C ILE A 9 10.25 -2.89 -8.52
N VAL A 10 10.09 -3.73 -9.55
CA VAL A 10 9.51 -5.08 -9.40
C VAL A 10 10.46 -6.00 -8.60
N ILE A 11 11.78 -5.88 -8.81
CA ILE A 11 12.79 -6.62 -8.04
C ILE A 11 12.81 -6.17 -6.57
N ILE A 12 12.58 -4.90 -6.25
CA ILE A 12 12.49 -4.41 -4.86
C ILE A 12 11.26 -5.00 -4.14
N LEU A 13 10.13 -5.22 -4.83
CA LEU A 13 8.99 -5.97 -4.27
C LEU A 13 9.33 -7.44 -3.96
N CYS A 14 10.15 -8.08 -4.81
CA CYS A 14 10.63 -9.45 -4.56
C CYS A 14 11.72 -9.52 -3.49
N LEU A 15 12.60 -8.52 -3.39
CA LEU A 15 13.71 -8.48 -2.44
C LEU A 15 13.29 -8.05 -1.03
N PHE A 16 12.28 -7.19 -0.86
CA PHE A 16 11.71 -6.90 0.47
C PHE A 16 10.86 -8.05 1.02
N SER A 17 10.40 -8.96 0.15
CA SER A 17 9.74 -10.20 0.56
C SER A 17 10.74 -11.25 1.07
N SER A 18 12.01 -11.19 0.63
CA SER A 18 13.02 -12.22 0.91
C SER A 18 14.13 -11.80 1.90
N SER A 19 14.40 -10.50 2.08
CA SER A 19 15.59 -10.05 2.83
C SER A 19 15.40 -9.79 4.34
N LEU A 20 14.24 -10.10 4.94
CA LEU A 20 14.11 -10.19 6.41
C LEU A 20 14.05 -11.64 6.94
N SER A 21 14.27 -12.64 6.08
CA SER A 21 14.63 -13.99 6.52
C SER A 21 16.15 -14.15 6.34
N ARG A 22 16.94 -13.68 7.31
CA ARG A 22 18.34 -14.06 7.39
C ARG A 22 18.43 -15.40 8.09
N GLY A 23 18.21 -16.46 7.31
CA GLY A 23 18.35 -17.85 7.70
C GLY A 23 18.56 -18.72 6.46
N GLN A 24 19.83 -18.96 6.13
CA GLN A 24 20.36 -19.92 5.17
C GLN A 24 20.05 -19.75 3.67
N GLU A 25 21.14 -19.93 2.91
CA GLU A 25 21.26 -19.90 1.47
C GLU A 25 20.66 -21.19 0.88
N GLU A 26 19.48 -21.11 0.26
CA GLU A 26 18.93 -22.20 -0.54
C GLU A 26 18.80 -21.82 -2.01
N LYS A 27 19.23 -22.76 -2.87
CA LYS A 27 19.02 -22.79 -4.32
C LYS A 27 17.53 -22.59 -4.65
N PRO A 28 17.16 -22.17 -5.89
CA PRO A 28 15.77 -22.10 -6.31
C PRO A 28 15.18 -23.52 -6.40
N GLY A 29 14.75 -24.04 -5.26
CA GLY A 29 14.06 -25.30 -5.10
C GLY A 29 12.56 -25.11 -5.33
N ALA A 30 11.94 -26.08 -5.99
CA ALA A 30 10.49 -26.18 -6.02
C ALA A 30 9.96 -26.10 -4.59
N ALA A 31 8.95 -25.24 -4.36
CA ALA A 31 8.26 -25.13 -3.07
C ALA A 31 8.02 -26.52 -2.47
N ASP A 32 8.47 -26.70 -1.22
CA ASP A 32 8.46 -27.96 -0.49
C ASP A 32 7.07 -28.63 -0.61
N PRO A 33 6.97 -29.92 -0.98
CA PRO A 33 5.73 -30.65 -0.96
C PRO A 33 4.93 -30.48 0.35
N GLU A 34 5.62 -30.33 1.49
CA GLU A 34 4.97 -30.06 2.78
C GLU A 34 4.33 -28.67 2.81
N GLU A 35 5.02 -27.60 2.40
CA GLU A 35 4.46 -26.25 2.34
C GLU A 35 3.23 -26.16 1.43
N ARG A 36 3.27 -26.81 0.25
CA ARG A 36 2.09 -26.88 -0.64
C ARG A 36 0.95 -27.66 -0.01
N SER A 37 1.24 -28.75 0.69
CA SER A 37 0.20 -29.55 1.35
C SER A 37 -0.47 -28.78 2.49
N HIS A 38 0.30 -28.01 3.28
CA HIS A 38 -0.22 -27.13 4.32
C HIS A 38 -1.02 -25.96 3.74
N GLU A 39 -0.57 -25.36 2.64
CA GLU A 39 -1.30 -24.31 1.94
C GLU A 39 -2.66 -24.81 1.41
N VAL A 40 -2.67 -25.97 0.73
CA VAL A 40 -3.90 -26.58 0.18
C VAL A 40 -4.85 -27.05 1.30
N ALA A 41 -4.33 -27.60 2.40
CA ALA A 41 -5.12 -27.95 3.58
C ALA A 41 -5.72 -26.72 4.27
N SER A 42 -4.97 -25.61 4.36
CA SER A 42 -5.46 -24.36 4.95
C SER A 42 -6.55 -23.68 4.12
N LEU A 43 -6.49 -23.81 2.78
CA LEU A 43 -7.49 -23.23 1.88
C LEU A 43 -8.79 -24.03 1.85
N SER A 44 -8.69 -25.37 1.92
CA SER A 44 -9.87 -26.26 1.93
C SER A 44 -10.66 -26.24 3.23
N SER A 45 -10.06 -25.76 4.32
CA SER A 45 -10.69 -25.62 5.64
C SER A 45 -11.12 -24.19 5.99
N PHE A 46 -10.81 -23.20 5.14
CA PHE A 46 -11.10 -21.80 5.43
C PHE A 46 -12.61 -21.50 5.44
N ASN A 47 -13.12 -21.04 6.57
CA ASN A 47 -14.51 -20.61 6.74
C ASN A 47 -14.62 -19.07 6.83
N PRO A 48 -15.17 -18.38 5.82
CA PRO A 48 -15.28 -16.91 5.83
C PRO A 48 -16.25 -16.36 6.90
N HIS A 49 -17.04 -17.24 7.53
CA HIS A 49 -17.96 -16.89 8.62
C HIS A 49 -17.37 -17.16 10.01
N GLU A 50 -16.16 -17.71 10.09
CA GLU A 50 -15.50 -17.98 11.37
C GLU A 50 -15.25 -16.68 12.15
N GLY A 51 -15.65 -16.67 13.43
CA GLY A 51 -15.58 -15.50 14.29
C GLY A 51 -16.63 -14.41 13.99
N LEU A 52 -17.61 -14.65 13.10
CA LEU A 52 -18.75 -13.75 12.89
C LEU A 52 -19.97 -14.16 13.72
N GLY A 53 -20.74 -13.16 14.15
CA GLY A 53 -22.06 -13.38 14.75
C GLY A 53 -23.05 -13.96 13.75
N LYS A 54 -24.16 -14.52 14.26
CA LYS A 54 -25.25 -15.09 13.42
C LYS A 54 -25.88 -14.08 12.46
N ASP A 55 -25.80 -12.81 12.81
CA ASP A 55 -26.26 -11.67 12.00
C ASP A 55 -25.19 -11.18 11.00
N GLY A 56 -24.05 -11.87 10.91
CA GLY A 56 -22.91 -11.50 10.06
C GLY A 56 -22.07 -10.34 10.61
N ARG A 57 -22.41 -9.78 11.78
CA ARG A 57 -21.62 -8.72 12.40
C ARG A 57 -20.38 -9.29 13.08
N ILE A 58 -19.34 -8.47 13.15
CA ILE A 58 -18.13 -8.79 13.91
C ILE A 58 -18.48 -8.60 15.41
N PRO A 59 -18.45 -9.68 16.23
CA PRO A 59 -18.69 -9.55 17.65
C PRO A 59 -17.54 -8.78 18.31
N ARG A 60 -17.83 -8.14 19.45
CA ARG A 60 -16.77 -7.61 20.31
C ARG A 60 -16.10 -8.79 21.01
N PRO A 61 -14.79 -9.02 20.84
CA PRO A 61 -14.12 -10.12 21.51
C PRO A 61 -13.91 -9.78 22.99
N GLU A 62 -13.69 -10.83 23.79
CA GLU A 62 -13.05 -10.67 25.09
C GLU A 62 -11.59 -10.29 24.87
N LEU A 63 -11.17 -9.18 25.47
CA LEU A 63 -9.82 -8.65 25.34
C LEU A 63 -8.95 -9.20 26.49
N PRO A 64 -7.69 -9.58 26.22
CA PRO A 64 -6.76 -10.02 27.25
C PRO A 64 -6.64 -9.02 28.41
N GLU A 65 -6.45 -9.54 29.62
CA GLU A 65 -6.23 -8.71 30.80
C GLU A 65 -5.00 -7.79 30.61
N GLY A 66 -5.10 -6.57 31.12
CA GLY A 66 -4.03 -5.57 31.03
C GLY A 66 -3.91 -4.87 29.68
N ILE A 67 -4.85 -5.07 28.74
CA ILE A 67 -4.97 -4.19 27.58
C ILE A 67 -5.42 -2.81 28.04
N LYS A 68 -4.56 -1.82 27.78
CA LYS A 68 -4.87 -0.40 27.97
C LYS A 68 -5.75 0.09 26.84
N ASN A 69 -6.73 0.92 27.18
CA ASN A 69 -7.60 1.64 26.24
C ASN A 69 -8.25 0.69 25.21
N PRO A 70 -9.04 -0.30 25.69
CA PRO A 70 -9.60 -1.38 24.87
C PRO A 70 -10.42 -0.89 23.68
N GLU A 71 -11.05 0.28 23.80
CA GLU A 71 -11.84 0.93 22.75
C GLU A 71 -11.04 1.32 21.50
N ARG A 72 -9.71 1.38 21.61
CA ARG A 72 -8.80 1.72 20.50
C ARG A 72 -8.37 0.53 19.67
N TRP A 73 -8.61 -0.68 20.18
CA TRP A 73 -8.24 -1.91 19.51
C TRP A 73 -9.35 -2.36 18.59
N ARG A 74 -9.02 -2.59 17.32
CA ARG A 74 -9.93 -3.19 16.36
C ARG A 74 -9.70 -4.69 16.31
N TYR A 75 -10.77 -5.44 16.51
CA TYR A 75 -10.80 -6.88 16.28
C TYR A 75 -10.97 -7.20 14.80
N VAL A 76 -10.21 -8.18 14.31
CA VAL A 76 -10.39 -8.81 13.01
C VAL A 76 -10.60 -10.31 13.24
N PRO A 77 -11.78 -10.86 12.92
CA PRO A 77 -12.07 -12.28 13.15
C PRO A 77 -11.35 -13.18 12.15
N GLU A 78 -11.16 -14.45 12.52
CA GLU A 78 -10.40 -15.44 11.75
C GLU A 78 -10.91 -15.59 10.30
N GLY A 79 -12.23 -15.61 10.09
CA GLY A 79 -12.85 -15.68 8.76
C GLY A 79 -12.57 -14.47 7.85
N ARG A 80 -11.90 -13.42 8.36
CA ARG A 80 -11.43 -12.26 7.58
C ARG A 80 -9.92 -12.25 7.35
N ILE A 81 -9.22 -13.29 7.81
CA ILE A 81 -7.79 -13.50 7.65
C ILE A 81 -7.60 -14.70 6.72
N LYS A 82 -7.80 -14.49 5.42
CA LYS A 82 -7.73 -15.58 4.45
C LYS A 82 -6.28 -16.01 4.22
N PRO A 83 -5.93 -17.30 4.39
CA PRO A 83 -4.62 -17.81 4.02
C PRO A 83 -4.47 -17.91 2.49
N GLY A 84 -3.22 -18.08 2.04
CA GLY A 84 -2.90 -18.36 0.65
C GLY A 84 -2.31 -17.18 -0.12
N THR A 85 -2.04 -17.39 -1.40
CA THR A 85 -1.42 -16.42 -2.31
C THR A 85 -2.29 -15.18 -2.54
N ILE A 86 -1.67 -14.10 -3.02
CA ILE A 86 -2.36 -12.87 -3.43
C ILE A 86 -3.53 -13.17 -4.38
N LEU A 87 -3.37 -14.07 -5.35
CA LEU A 87 -4.46 -14.40 -6.28
C LEU A 87 -5.61 -15.16 -5.60
N GLN A 88 -5.32 -16.08 -4.69
CA GLN A 88 -6.35 -16.82 -3.96
C GLN A 88 -7.14 -15.92 -3.01
N ARG A 89 -6.52 -14.85 -2.50
CA ARG A 89 -7.14 -13.87 -1.59
C ARG A 89 -7.82 -12.71 -2.31
N PHE A 90 -7.96 -12.81 -3.63
CA PHE A 90 -8.65 -11.82 -4.43
C PHE A 90 -10.06 -11.54 -3.89
N THR A 91 -10.41 -10.27 -3.73
CA THR A 91 -11.67 -9.75 -3.14
C THR A 91 -11.88 -9.98 -1.64
N VAL A 92 -10.95 -10.64 -0.94
CA VAL A 92 -11.02 -10.84 0.52
C VAL A 92 -10.00 -9.98 1.26
N SER A 93 -8.70 -10.14 0.95
CA SER A 93 -7.63 -9.31 1.53
C SER A 93 -7.11 -8.27 0.56
N ASN A 94 -7.33 -8.47 -0.75
CA ASN A 94 -6.93 -7.51 -1.76
C ASN A 94 -8.08 -7.07 -2.65
N PHE A 95 -7.95 -5.85 -3.17
CA PHE A 95 -8.90 -5.25 -4.09
C PHE A 95 -8.16 -4.44 -5.16
N ILE A 96 -8.75 -4.44 -6.34
CA ILE A 96 -8.27 -3.71 -7.51
C ILE A 96 -9.29 -2.64 -7.87
N ILE A 97 -8.84 -1.40 -8.00
CA ILE A 97 -9.65 -0.27 -8.44
C ILE A 97 -9.08 0.18 -9.79
N PRO A 98 -9.70 -0.24 -10.92
CA PRO A 98 -9.37 0.33 -12.20
C PRO A 98 -9.91 1.77 -12.29
N SER A 99 -9.22 2.62 -13.04
CA SER A 99 -9.67 3.97 -13.37
C SER A 99 -9.47 4.27 -14.84
N VAL A 100 -10.40 5.01 -15.41
CA VAL A 100 -10.28 5.64 -16.72
C VAL A 100 -10.70 7.09 -16.57
N PHE A 101 -10.02 8.00 -17.25
CA PHE A 101 -10.25 9.43 -17.15
C PHE A 101 -9.85 10.11 -18.46
N TYR A 102 -10.27 11.37 -18.63
CA TYR A 102 -9.85 12.21 -19.74
C TYR A 102 -9.63 13.62 -19.20
N GLU A 103 -8.54 14.25 -19.61
CA GLU A 103 -8.21 15.62 -19.24
C GLU A 103 -7.56 16.31 -20.44
N GLN A 104 -7.98 17.55 -20.73
CA GLN A 104 -7.67 18.22 -21.99
C GLN A 104 -6.15 18.35 -22.24
N ASP A 105 -5.37 18.60 -21.19
CA ASP A 105 -3.92 18.85 -21.31
C ASP A 105 -3.07 17.57 -21.37
N ILE A 106 -3.65 16.41 -21.02
CA ILE A 106 -2.92 15.13 -20.92
C ILE A 106 -3.60 13.97 -21.65
N GLY A 107 -4.75 14.25 -22.28
CA GLY A 107 -5.56 13.35 -23.08
C GLY A 107 -6.27 12.27 -22.27
N ALA A 108 -6.52 11.13 -22.91
CA ALA A 108 -7.17 9.99 -22.25
C ALA A 108 -6.17 9.28 -21.32
N GLY A 109 -6.63 8.88 -20.15
CA GLY A 109 -5.84 8.22 -19.13
C GLY A 109 -6.50 6.96 -18.58
N ALA A 110 -5.66 6.03 -18.15
CA ALA A 110 -6.07 4.82 -17.47
C ALA A 110 -5.13 4.51 -16.31
N GLY A 111 -5.66 3.82 -15.31
CA GLY A 111 -4.89 3.45 -14.14
C GLY A 111 -5.46 2.25 -13.40
N ILE A 112 -4.67 1.79 -12.45
CA ILE A 112 -5.01 0.71 -11.55
C ILE A 112 -4.43 1.04 -10.17
N LEU A 113 -5.24 0.86 -9.14
CA LEU A 113 -4.78 0.76 -7.77
C LEU A 113 -5.00 -0.67 -7.30
N LEU A 114 -3.98 -1.26 -6.71
CA LEU A 114 -4.04 -2.57 -6.07
C LEU A 114 -3.70 -2.37 -4.60
N PHE A 115 -4.50 -2.95 -3.72
CA PHE A 115 -4.24 -2.96 -2.29
C PHE A 115 -4.34 -4.38 -1.77
N ASP A 116 -3.43 -4.80 -0.91
CA ASP A 116 -3.52 -6.04 -0.13
C ASP A 116 -3.30 -5.71 1.35
N SER A 117 -4.33 -5.99 2.13
CA SER A 117 -4.40 -5.75 3.56
C SER A 117 -3.84 -6.89 4.41
N ASP A 118 -3.23 -7.89 3.78
CA ASP A 118 -2.36 -8.87 4.42
C ASP A 118 -1.28 -9.43 3.47
N PHE A 119 -0.58 -8.55 2.74
CA PHE A 119 0.29 -8.95 1.62
C PHE A 119 1.40 -9.96 2.00
N ARG A 120 1.93 -9.92 3.23
CA ARG A 120 2.92 -10.89 3.77
C ARG A 120 2.33 -11.98 4.65
N GLN A 121 1.00 -12.12 4.66
CA GLN A 121 0.28 -13.08 5.52
C GLN A 121 0.66 -12.94 7.00
N GLN A 122 0.83 -11.70 7.46
CA GLN A 122 1.18 -11.38 8.83
C GLN A 122 -0.09 -11.15 9.66
N ARG A 123 -1.13 -11.94 9.37
CA ARG A 123 -2.44 -11.93 10.04
C ARG A 123 -2.95 -10.52 10.27
N ARG A 124 -3.02 -9.72 9.20
CA ARG A 124 -3.54 -8.31 9.18
C ARG A 124 -2.66 -7.26 9.86
N ARG A 125 -1.45 -7.62 10.28
CA ARG A 125 -0.50 -6.65 10.85
C ARG A 125 0.01 -5.64 9.81
N GLU A 126 -0.07 -5.99 8.53
CA GLU A 126 0.52 -5.20 7.47
C GLU A 126 -0.42 -4.97 6.30
N PHE A 127 -0.21 -3.84 5.64
CA PHE A 127 -0.94 -3.40 4.47
C PHE A 127 0.05 -2.93 3.42
N ALA A 128 -0.18 -3.28 2.16
CA ALA A 128 0.56 -2.72 1.04
C ALA A 128 -0.39 -2.31 -0.08
N GLY A 129 -0.01 -1.28 -0.81
CA GLY A 129 -0.72 -0.83 -2.00
C GLY A 129 0.26 -0.43 -3.08
N THR A 130 -0.14 -0.59 -4.32
CA THR A 130 0.57 -0.07 -5.48
C THR A 130 -0.42 0.57 -6.44
N GLY A 131 0.02 1.62 -7.13
CA GLY A 131 -0.78 2.34 -8.08
C GLY A 131 0.02 2.64 -9.34
N PHE A 132 -0.65 2.58 -10.48
CA PHE A 132 -0.12 3.02 -11.76
C PHE A 132 -1.17 3.81 -12.53
N THR A 133 -0.74 4.90 -13.18
CA THR A 133 -1.54 5.65 -14.15
C THR A 133 -0.69 5.99 -15.37
N TYR A 134 -1.34 6.08 -16.53
CA TYR A 134 -0.73 6.49 -17.80
C TYR A 134 -1.75 7.25 -18.64
N THR A 135 -1.29 8.24 -19.41
CA THR A 135 -2.13 9.00 -20.34
C THR A 135 -1.56 9.02 -21.75
N THR A 136 -2.41 9.34 -22.74
CA THR A 136 -2.03 9.40 -24.16
C THR A 136 -0.94 10.42 -24.45
N GLU A 137 -0.91 11.53 -23.73
CA GLU A 137 0.17 12.53 -23.87
C GLU A 137 1.46 12.12 -23.14
N GLY A 138 1.46 11.01 -22.38
CA GLY A 138 2.66 10.45 -21.77
C GLY A 138 2.89 10.86 -20.31
N GLN A 139 1.86 11.39 -19.64
CA GLN A 139 1.85 11.50 -18.19
C GLN A 139 1.80 10.09 -17.58
N LYS A 140 2.58 9.88 -16.51
CA LYS A 140 2.59 8.61 -15.78
C LYS A 140 2.86 8.84 -14.30
N ALA A 141 2.23 8.03 -13.47
CA ALA A 141 2.60 7.93 -12.06
C ALA A 141 2.59 6.47 -11.65
N VAL A 142 3.61 6.06 -10.88
CA VAL A 142 3.68 4.77 -10.21
C VAL A 142 4.07 5.00 -8.77
N GLY A 143 3.42 4.29 -7.85
CA GLY A 143 3.70 4.41 -6.42
C GLY A 143 3.46 3.11 -5.71
N ILE A 144 4.28 2.84 -4.68
CA ILE A 144 4.11 1.72 -3.77
C ILE A 144 4.10 2.29 -2.36
N GLY A 145 3.14 1.84 -1.56
CA GLY A 145 3.01 2.17 -0.15
C GLY A 145 2.94 0.89 0.68
N TRP A 146 3.53 0.93 1.86
CA TRP A 146 3.50 -0.13 2.86
C TRP A 146 3.25 0.47 4.24
N ARG A 147 2.52 -0.27 5.06
CA ARG A 147 2.22 0.07 6.45
C ARG A 147 2.29 -1.19 7.32
N ARG A 148 2.77 -1.02 8.55
CA ARG A 148 2.74 -2.02 9.61
C ARG A 148 2.22 -1.41 10.90
N TYR A 149 1.22 -2.05 11.50
CA TYR A 149 0.73 -1.71 12.83
C TYR A 149 1.73 -2.20 13.89
N LEU A 150 2.06 -1.31 14.84
CA LEU A 150 3.04 -1.58 15.89
C LEU A 150 2.45 -2.49 16.97
N ASN A 151 1.20 -2.22 17.35
CA ASN A 151 0.46 -2.97 18.34
C ASN A 151 -0.48 -3.94 17.61
N HIS A 152 -0.14 -5.22 17.66
CA HIS A 152 -0.88 -6.31 17.05
C HIS A 152 -0.73 -7.53 17.97
N ARG A 153 -1.83 -8.24 18.22
CA ARG A 153 -1.85 -9.44 19.06
C ARG A 153 -2.87 -10.42 18.52
N GLU A 154 -2.55 -11.70 18.63
CA GLU A 154 -3.52 -12.78 18.42
C GLU A 154 -4.38 -12.96 19.66
N LEU A 155 -5.59 -13.46 19.47
CA LEU A 155 -6.47 -13.83 20.57
C LEU A 155 -6.59 -15.35 20.65
N GLU A 156 -6.68 -15.87 21.87
CA GLU A 156 -6.81 -17.32 22.13
C GLU A 156 -8.08 -17.92 21.50
N ASN A 157 -9.15 -17.13 21.41
CA ASN A 157 -10.42 -17.51 20.81
C ASN A 157 -10.49 -17.25 19.28
N GLY A 158 -9.36 -16.93 18.65
CA GLY A 158 -9.23 -16.75 17.21
C GLY A 158 -9.34 -15.30 16.73
N GLY A 159 -8.75 -15.03 15.57
CA GLY A 159 -8.58 -13.70 15.02
C GLY A 159 -7.43 -12.92 15.67
N VAL A 160 -7.41 -11.61 15.42
CA VAL A 160 -6.38 -10.70 15.92
C VAL A 160 -6.99 -9.39 16.37
N ILE A 161 -6.28 -8.69 17.25
CA ILE A 161 -6.54 -7.30 17.60
C ILE A 161 -5.37 -6.45 17.16
N LEU A 162 -5.67 -5.24 16.69
CA LEU A 162 -4.66 -4.27 16.28
C LEU A 162 -5.10 -2.86 16.65
N GLU A 163 -4.12 -2.03 17.01
CA GLU A 163 -4.34 -0.61 17.31
C GLU A 163 -3.90 0.22 16.10
N GLU A 164 -4.81 1.00 15.53
CA GLU A 164 -4.61 1.61 14.20
C GLU A 164 -3.83 2.93 14.22
N ARG A 165 -3.62 3.56 15.39
CA ARG A 165 -2.94 4.86 15.50
C ARG A 165 -1.42 4.72 15.67
N SER A 166 -0.92 3.57 16.13
CA SER A 166 0.53 3.31 16.22
C SER A 166 1.00 2.44 15.07
N MET A 167 1.76 3.04 14.15
CA MET A 167 2.17 2.40 12.91
C MET A 167 3.53 2.94 12.40
N VAL A 168 4.19 2.12 11.59
CA VAL A 168 5.25 2.57 10.69
C VAL A 168 4.72 2.44 9.27
N GLN A 169 5.04 3.41 8.43
CA GLN A 169 4.75 3.35 7.01
C GLN A 169 5.94 3.80 6.19
N ALA A 170 6.04 3.25 5.00
CA ALA A 170 7.01 3.66 4.00
C ALA A 170 6.34 3.68 2.63
N GLY A 171 6.85 4.51 1.74
CA GLY A 171 6.38 4.56 0.37
C GLY A 171 7.44 5.12 -0.56
N VAL A 172 7.36 4.72 -1.81
CA VAL A 172 8.19 5.24 -2.89
C VAL A 172 7.30 5.53 -4.08
N GLY A 173 7.66 6.55 -4.86
CA GLY A 173 6.89 6.94 -6.03
C GLY A 173 7.77 7.51 -7.11
N TYR A 174 7.32 7.35 -8.33
CA TYR A 174 7.83 8.05 -9.50
C TYR A 174 6.65 8.63 -10.27
N SER A 175 6.81 9.86 -10.73
CA SER A 175 5.87 10.51 -11.63
C SER A 175 6.61 11.24 -12.73
N ARG A 176 5.96 11.28 -13.90
CA ARG A 176 6.29 12.20 -14.98
C ARG A 176 5.01 12.95 -15.28
N THR A 177 4.99 14.22 -14.94
CA THR A 177 3.85 15.11 -15.12
C THR A 177 4.17 16.08 -16.23
N LEU A 178 3.24 16.21 -17.17
CA LEU A 178 3.30 17.24 -18.20
C LEU A 178 2.52 18.42 -17.66
N THR A 179 3.22 19.47 -17.25
CA THR A 179 2.56 20.65 -16.69
C THR A 179 2.49 21.73 -17.76
N ARG A 180 1.26 22.05 -18.15
CA ARG A 180 0.94 23.29 -18.86
C ARG A 180 0.78 24.38 -17.82
N ARG A 181 1.64 25.42 -17.82
CA ARG A 181 1.46 26.56 -16.93
C ARG A 181 0.86 27.71 -17.70
N PHE A 182 -0.31 28.15 -17.23
CA PHE A 182 -0.89 29.37 -17.71
C PHE A 182 -0.24 30.60 -17.07
N PHE A 183 0.04 31.56 -17.95
CA PHE A 183 0.15 33.02 -17.79
C PHE A 183 1.55 33.63 -17.61
N GLY A 184 1.93 34.42 -18.62
CA GLY A 184 2.51 35.74 -18.40
C GLY A 184 1.55 36.62 -17.59
N ILE A 185 2.09 37.57 -16.82
CA ILE A 185 1.29 38.42 -15.94
C ILE A 185 0.84 39.65 -16.73
N GLY A 186 -0.47 39.83 -16.94
CA GLY A 186 -1.03 41.07 -17.49
C GLY A 186 -2.21 40.87 -18.45
N PRO A 187 -2.95 41.95 -18.76
CA PRO A 187 -4.08 41.93 -19.69
C PRO A 187 -3.68 41.62 -21.15
N ASP A 188 -2.40 41.77 -21.51
CA ASP A 188 -1.88 41.56 -22.86
C ASP A 188 -1.36 40.13 -23.10
N THR A 189 -1.57 39.21 -22.14
CA THR A 189 -1.09 37.83 -22.24
C THR A 189 -1.93 37.05 -23.26
N THR A 190 -1.27 36.48 -24.27
CA THR A 190 -1.89 35.66 -25.32
C THR A 190 -1.58 34.17 -25.12
N ALA A 191 -2.20 33.31 -25.93
CA ALA A 191 -1.90 31.87 -25.96
C ALA A 191 -0.42 31.59 -26.31
N ASP A 192 0.24 32.47 -27.07
CA ASP A 192 1.65 32.32 -27.43
C ASP A 192 2.62 32.62 -26.26
N ASN A 193 2.13 33.21 -25.17
CA ASN A 193 2.91 33.43 -23.94
C ASN A 193 2.90 32.21 -23.02
N GLU A 194 2.29 31.11 -23.44
CA GLU A 194 2.22 29.90 -22.65
C GLU A 194 3.58 29.24 -22.49
N THR A 195 3.87 28.78 -21.27
CA THR A 195 5.07 27.99 -21.00
C THR A 195 4.68 26.61 -20.50
N SER A 196 5.46 25.61 -20.88
CA SER A 196 5.27 24.24 -20.42
C SER A 196 6.59 23.66 -19.91
N TYR A 197 6.47 22.78 -18.92
CA TYR A 197 7.59 21.98 -18.45
C TYR A 197 7.14 20.54 -18.18
N THR A 198 8.07 19.62 -18.35
CA THR A 198 7.93 18.26 -17.86
C THR A 198 8.64 18.18 -16.51
N ASP A 199 7.94 17.68 -15.49
CA ASP A 199 8.55 17.32 -14.21
C ASP A 199 8.61 15.79 -14.10
N GLU A 200 9.83 15.25 -14.09
CA GLU A 200 10.07 13.88 -13.67
C GLU A 200 10.51 13.86 -12.20
N ALA A 201 9.62 13.41 -11.32
CA ALA A 201 9.85 13.38 -9.90
C ALA A 201 9.92 11.94 -9.37
N SER A 202 10.95 11.65 -8.58
CA SER A 202 11.00 10.45 -7.74
C SER A 202 11.00 10.87 -6.28
N GLY A 203 10.30 10.14 -5.44
CA GLY A 203 10.27 10.44 -4.02
C GLY A 203 10.08 9.22 -3.15
N PHE A 204 10.31 9.45 -1.86
CA PHE A 204 10.03 8.48 -0.81
C PHE A 204 9.40 9.17 0.39
N ILE A 205 8.68 8.39 1.16
CA ILE A 205 8.20 8.75 2.50
C ILE A 205 8.52 7.60 3.44
N VAL A 206 8.94 7.94 4.66
CA VAL A 206 9.00 7.02 5.79
C VAL A 206 8.41 7.77 6.98
N SER A 207 7.47 7.18 7.70
CA SER A 207 6.99 7.78 8.93
C SER A 207 6.69 6.76 10.01
N LEU A 208 6.88 7.22 11.24
CA LEU A 208 6.49 6.58 12.48
C LEU A 208 5.36 7.40 13.08
N GLN A 209 4.30 6.73 13.48
CA GLN A 209 3.22 7.29 14.26
C GLN A 209 3.04 6.44 15.51
N LYS A 210 2.94 7.07 16.68
CA LYS A 210 2.79 6.35 17.94
C LYS A 210 1.93 7.14 18.91
N THR A 211 0.93 6.48 19.46
CA THR A 211 0.14 7.00 20.58
C THR A 211 1.01 7.02 21.84
N LEU A 212 0.99 8.12 22.60
CA LEU A 212 1.77 8.19 23.84
C LEU A 212 1.14 7.26 24.92
N PRO A 213 1.92 6.82 25.92
CA PRO A 213 1.35 6.09 27.05
C PRO A 213 0.49 6.99 27.95
N ASP A 214 -0.40 6.39 28.74
CA ASP A 214 -1.16 7.09 29.78
C ASP A 214 -0.22 7.88 30.72
N PRO A 215 -0.62 9.09 31.15
CA PRO A 215 -1.92 9.75 30.94
C PRO A 215 -2.04 10.54 29.62
N GLY A 216 -1.04 10.47 28.73
CA GLY A 216 -1.01 11.24 27.49
C GLY A 216 -1.56 10.49 26.28
N ASP A 217 -2.35 9.44 26.49
CA ASP A 217 -2.76 8.52 25.43
C ASP A 217 -3.67 9.18 24.38
N ASP A 218 -4.34 10.29 24.68
CA ASP A 218 -5.02 11.09 23.66
C ASP A 218 -4.07 11.77 22.66
N LEU A 219 -2.79 11.90 23.02
CA LEU A 219 -1.76 12.52 22.19
C LEU A 219 -1.13 11.51 21.22
N LEU A 220 -0.83 12.01 20.03
CA LEU A 220 -0.22 11.27 18.94
C LEU A 220 1.12 11.90 18.60
N PHE A 221 2.21 11.15 18.74
CA PHE A 221 3.51 11.54 18.22
C PHE A 221 3.65 11.04 16.79
N SER A 222 4.13 11.91 15.89
CA SER A 222 4.47 11.53 14.52
C SER A 222 5.82 12.09 14.13
N LEU A 223 6.65 11.25 13.52
CA LEU A 223 7.92 11.61 12.91
C LEU A 223 7.92 11.09 11.48
N GLY A 224 8.18 11.97 10.52
CA GLY A 224 8.22 11.63 9.10
C GLY A 224 9.45 12.19 8.42
N LEU A 225 10.01 11.44 7.48
CA LEU A 225 10.98 11.89 6.52
C LEU A 225 10.38 11.75 5.13
N THR A 226 10.50 12.78 4.31
CA THR A 226 10.08 12.77 2.92
C THR A 226 11.16 13.42 2.09
N GLY A 227 11.48 12.82 0.95
CA GLY A 227 12.47 13.33 0.01
C GLY A 227 11.95 13.24 -1.41
N TYR A 228 12.22 14.27 -2.19
CA TYR A 228 11.89 14.33 -3.60
C TYR A 228 13.10 14.76 -4.42
N ARG A 229 13.24 14.15 -5.57
CA ARG A 229 14.16 14.57 -6.62
C ARG A 229 13.33 14.90 -7.85
N HIS A 230 13.46 16.14 -8.31
CA HIS A 230 12.83 16.63 -9.54
C HIS A 230 13.86 16.73 -10.64
N ASN A 231 13.50 16.31 -11.86
CA ASN A 231 14.26 16.56 -13.07
C ASN A 231 13.34 17.33 -14.03
N LEU A 232 13.49 18.65 -14.01
CA LEU A 232 12.71 19.55 -14.85
C LEU A 232 13.29 19.59 -16.27
N SER A 233 12.43 19.58 -17.27
CA SER A 233 12.81 19.78 -18.67
C SER A 233 11.75 20.60 -19.40
N PRO A 234 12.09 21.23 -20.54
CA PRO A 234 11.09 21.92 -21.36
C PRO A 234 9.90 21.00 -21.68
N GLY A 235 8.69 21.54 -21.59
CA GLY A 235 7.47 20.79 -21.84
C GLY A 235 7.30 20.49 -23.33
N ARG A 236 6.62 19.39 -23.62
CA ARG A 236 6.07 19.10 -24.95
C ARG A 236 4.60 18.81 -24.71
N VAL A 237 3.74 19.76 -25.06
CA VAL A 237 2.30 19.60 -25.03
C VAL A 237 1.85 19.62 -26.49
N SER A 238 1.14 18.57 -26.93
CA SER A 238 0.42 18.59 -28.20
C SER A 238 -0.83 19.44 -28.00
N GLY A 239 -0.94 20.55 -28.73
CA GLY A 239 -2.17 21.34 -28.78
C GLY A 239 -3.16 20.79 -29.80
#